data_AF-A0A7C5H6R5-F1
#
_entry.id   AF-A0A7C5H6R5-F1
#
_cell.length_a   1.000
_cell.length_b   1.000
_cell.length_c   1.000
_cell.angle_alpha   90.00
_cell.angle_beta   90.00
_cell.angle_gamma   90.00
#
_symmetry.space_group_name_H-M   'P 1'
#
loop_
_entity.id
_entity.type
_entity.pdbx_description
1 polymer ?
#
loop_
_entity_poly.entity_id
_entity_poly.type
_entity_poly.pdbx_seq_one_letter_code
_entity_poly.pdbx_strand_id
1 'polypeptide(L)'
;MRKLWEILYDGWELLNDGYIPEAKKKFKEVLKKDPKYIDATNGLGCIALEQGKLTEAEKLYKKAYRLTIEEFEGKLPKKIEWGELLNRPYLRAMHGLGLTLWGLDKKDEALEIFGMMLKLNPKDNQGIRFIISAMKAGETWEEFMEEEKKSMN
;
A
#
# COMPACT_ATOMS: atom_id res chain seq x y z
N MET A 1 28.64 4.79 4.57
CA MET A 1 27.51 5.14 3.68
C MET A 1 26.25 4.61 4.34
N ARG A 2 25.18 5.41 4.45
CA ARG A 2 23.91 5.01 5.08
C ARG A 2 23.24 3.88 4.29
N LYS A 3 22.69 2.87 4.97
CA LYS A 3 21.98 1.75 4.32
C LYS A 3 20.60 2.21 3.83
N LEU A 4 20.08 1.63 2.75
CA LEU A 4 18.78 2.02 2.17
C LEU A 4 17.62 1.88 3.17
N TRP A 5 17.60 0.79 3.94
CA TRP A 5 16.55 0.55 4.93
C TRP A 5 16.56 1.58 6.07
N GLU A 6 17.71 2.18 6.39
CA GLU A 6 17.79 3.25 7.40
C GLU A 6 17.14 4.53 6.87
N ILE A 7 17.33 4.85 5.59
CA ILE A 7 16.70 6.01 4.93
C ILE A 7 15.19 5.78 4.78
N LEU A 8 14.81 4.55 4.43
CA LEU A 8 13.41 4.12 4.36
C LEU A 8 12.71 4.26 5.72
N TYR A 9 13.37 3.80 6.79
CA TYR A 9 12.84 3.90 8.15
C TYR A 9 12.58 5.36 8.54
N ASP A 10 13.55 6.28 8.32
CA ASP A 10 13.31 7.72 8.50
C ASP A 10 12.08 8.20 7.72
N GLY A 11 11.91 7.73 6.48
CA GLY A 11 10.79 8.13 5.64
C GLY A 11 9.45 7.74 6.23
N TRP A 12 9.35 6.55 6.81
CA TRP A 12 8.13 6.08 7.49
C TRP A 12 7.89 6.82 8.82
N GLU A 13 8.92 7.03 9.64
CA GLU A 13 8.78 7.79 10.89
C GLU A 13 8.32 9.22 10.62
N LEU A 14 8.96 9.91 9.67
CA LEU A 14 8.57 11.26 9.26
C LEU A 14 7.14 11.30 8.72
N LEU A 15 6.70 10.26 8.01
CA LEU A 15 5.33 10.20 7.51
C LEU A 15 4.33 10.03 8.67
N ASN A 16 4.62 9.14 9.62
CA ASN A 16 3.80 8.92 10.80
C ASN A 16 3.68 10.18 11.67
N ASP A 17 4.76 10.96 11.76
CA ASP A 17 4.79 12.24 12.48
C ASP A 17 4.13 13.40 11.70
N GLY A 18 3.65 13.16 10.48
CA GLY A 18 3.00 14.17 9.63
C GLY A 18 3.96 15.08 8.85
N TYR A 19 5.27 14.84 8.91
CA TYR A 19 6.29 15.55 8.12
C TYR A 19 6.33 15.03 6.67
N ILE A 20 5.22 15.21 5.95
CA ILE A 20 5.00 14.69 4.59
C ILE A 20 6.08 15.13 3.59
N PRO A 21 6.50 16.42 3.51
CA PRO A 21 7.54 16.83 2.57
C PRO A 21 8.89 16.13 2.79
N GLU A 22 9.29 15.97 4.05
CA GLU A 22 10.53 15.33 4.47
C GLU A 22 10.47 13.81 4.20
N ALA A 23 9.36 13.16 4.53
CA ALA A 23 9.11 11.76 4.20
C ALA A 23 9.22 11.51 2.69
N LYS A 24 8.57 12.35 1.88
CA LYS A 24 8.64 12.28 0.41
C LYS A 24 10.08 12.40 -0.10
N LYS A 25 10.91 13.23 0.52
CA LYS A 25 12.33 13.37 0.18
C LYS A 25 13.10 12.08 0.47
N LYS A 26 12.86 11.43 1.62
CA LYS A 26 13.51 10.16 1.99
C LYS A 26 13.14 9.02 1.05
N PHE A 27 11.87 8.84 0.73
CA PHE A 27 11.45 7.81 -0.23
C PHE A 27 12.06 8.04 -1.62
N LYS A 28 12.12 9.29 -2.09
CA LYS A 28 12.80 9.64 -3.35
C LYS A 28 14.31 9.36 -3.30
N GLU A 29 14.97 9.57 -2.16
CA GLU A 29 16.39 9.25 -1.99
C GLU A 29 16.65 7.74 -2.11
N VAL A 30 15.81 6.91 -1.49
CA VAL A 30 15.86 5.45 -1.63
C VAL A 30 15.70 5.08 -3.11
N LEU A 31 14.68 5.60 -3.78
CA LEU A 31 14.39 5.29 -5.18
C LEU A 31 15.45 5.80 -6.17
N LYS A 32 16.21 6.83 -5.82
CA LYS A 32 17.37 7.28 -6.62
C LYS A 32 18.50 6.25 -6.62
N LYS A 33 18.67 5.52 -5.51
CA LYS A 33 19.70 4.49 -5.36
C LYS A 33 19.22 3.11 -5.85
N ASP A 34 17.95 2.79 -5.57
CA ASP A 34 17.29 1.59 -6.06
C ASP A 34 15.88 1.91 -6.59
N PRO A 35 15.72 2.06 -7.92
CA PRO A 35 14.43 2.38 -8.53
C PRO A 35 13.34 1.29 -8.37
N LYS A 36 13.72 0.08 -7.97
CA LYS A 36 12.84 -1.08 -7.76
C LYS A 36 12.48 -1.30 -6.29
N TYR A 37 12.91 -0.44 -5.38
CA TYR A 37 12.61 -0.56 -3.96
C TYR A 37 11.09 -0.40 -3.69
N ILE A 38 10.41 -1.53 -3.48
CA ILE A 38 8.93 -1.61 -3.40
C ILE A 38 8.40 -0.73 -2.27
N ASP A 39 9.01 -0.80 -1.09
CA ASP A 39 8.47 -0.11 0.09
C ASP A 39 8.58 1.42 0.02
N ALA A 40 9.60 1.94 -0.65
CA ALA A 40 9.71 3.38 -0.91
C ALA A 40 8.69 3.84 -1.96
N THR A 41 8.35 2.98 -2.93
CA THR A 41 7.26 3.25 -3.88
C THR A 41 5.91 3.26 -3.15
N ASN A 42 5.70 2.34 -2.21
CA ASN A 42 4.51 2.34 -1.34
C ASN A 42 4.39 3.61 -0.52
N GLY A 43 5.47 4.08 0.12
CA GLY A 43 5.46 5.33 0.89
C GLY A 43 5.01 6.54 0.07
N LEU A 44 5.47 6.65 -1.18
CA LEU A 44 4.99 7.68 -2.10
C LEU A 44 3.51 7.49 -2.48
N GLY A 45 3.06 6.25 -2.67
CA GLY A 45 1.66 5.91 -2.95
C GLY A 45 0.73 6.26 -1.79
N CYS A 46 1.19 6.03 -0.54
CA CYS A 46 0.47 6.37 0.68
C CYS A 46 0.25 7.89 0.78
N ILE A 47 1.32 8.66 0.60
CA ILE A 47 1.25 10.13 0.57
C ILE A 47 0.27 10.61 -0.52
N ALA A 48 0.30 10.00 -1.71
CA ALA A 48 -0.62 10.39 -2.79
C ALA A 48 -2.08 10.06 -2.45
N LEU A 49 -2.34 8.90 -1.84
CA LEU A 49 -3.66 8.46 -1.41
C LEU A 49 -4.24 9.38 -0.33
N GLU A 50 -3.46 9.69 0.71
CA GLU A 50 -3.85 10.61 1.79
C GLU A 50 -4.18 12.02 1.29
N GLN A 51 -3.49 12.47 0.25
CA GLN A 51 -3.74 13.75 -0.42
C GLN A 51 -4.92 13.72 -1.40
N GLY A 52 -5.64 12.60 -1.52
CA GLY A 52 -6.74 12.43 -2.48
C GLY A 52 -6.28 12.40 -3.94
N LYS A 53 -4.98 12.27 -4.22
CA LYS A 53 -4.41 12.21 -5.57
C LYS A 53 -4.49 10.80 -6.12
N LEU A 54 -5.71 10.30 -6.27
CA LEU A 54 -6.00 8.89 -6.57
C LEU A 54 -5.32 8.41 -7.86
N THR A 55 -5.27 9.22 -8.91
CA THR A 55 -4.58 8.86 -10.16
C THR A 55 -3.04 8.75 -9.99
N GLU A 56 -2.43 9.55 -9.12
CA GLU A 56 -1.00 9.43 -8.79
C GLU A 56 -0.76 8.18 -7.93
N ALA A 57 -1.62 7.95 -6.93
CA ALA A 57 -1.59 6.76 -6.08
C ALA A 57 -1.72 5.48 -6.91
N GLU A 58 -2.63 5.44 -7.89
CA GLU A 58 -2.85 4.26 -8.75
C GLU A 58 -1.56 3.92 -9.51
N LYS A 59 -0.89 4.92 -10.09
CA LYS A 59 0.36 4.72 -10.83
C LYS A 59 1.46 4.14 -9.93
N LEU A 60 1.58 4.67 -8.70
CA LEU A 60 2.58 4.24 -7.74
C LEU A 60 2.31 2.83 -7.22
N TYR A 61 1.08 2.54 -6.81
CA TYR A 61 0.71 1.21 -6.33
C TYR A 61 0.70 0.15 -7.42
N LYS A 62 0.27 0.46 -8.66
CA LYS A 62 0.42 -0.45 -9.81
C LYS A 62 1.90 -0.74 -10.10
N LYS A 63 2.79 0.25 -9.95
CA LYS A 63 4.24 0.02 -10.04
C LYS A 63 4.73 -0.92 -8.93
N ALA A 64 4.37 -0.66 -7.67
CA ALA A 64 4.79 -1.46 -6.53
C ALA A 64 4.26 -2.91 -6.62
N TYR A 65 3.02 -3.09 -7.06
CA TYR A 65 2.42 -4.41 -7.29
C TYR A 65 3.10 -5.16 -8.43
N ARG A 66 3.42 -4.50 -9.55
CA ARG A 66 4.19 -5.13 -10.63
C ARG A 66 5.58 -5.58 -10.17
N LEU A 67 6.28 -4.74 -9.41
CA LEU A 67 7.59 -5.08 -8.85
C LEU A 67 7.50 -6.24 -7.86
N THR A 68 6.40 -6.32 -7.09
CA THR A 68 6.12 -7.48 -6.22
C THR A 68 6.00 -8.76 -7.04
N ILE A 69 5.27 -8.73 -8.16
CA ILE A 69 5.15 -9.90 -9.05
C ILE A 69 6.52 -10.27 -9.64
N GLU A 70 7.33 -9.29 -10.02
CA GLU A 70 8.70 -9.50 -10.52
C GLU A 70 9.61 -10.17 -9.48
N GLU A 71 9.52 -9.77 -8.21
CA GLU A 71 10.24 -10.39 -7.09
C GLU A 71 9.93 -11.89 -6.94
N PHE A 72 8.71 -12.30 -7.31
CA PHE A 72 8.30 -13.69 -7.35
C PHE A 72 8.37 -14.29 -8.76
N GLU A 73 9.35 -13.87 -9.56
CA GLU A 73 9.64 -14.44 -10.89
C GLU A 73 8.42 -14.44 -11.84
N GLY A 74 7.56 -13.42 -11.72
CA GLY A 74 6.38 -13.26 -12.57
C GLY A 74 5.11 -13.91 -12.02
N LYS A 75 5.15 -14.59 -10.86
CA LYS A 75 3.99 -15.28 -10.29
C LYS A 75 3.99 -15.25 -8.77
N LEU A 76 2.95 -14.65 -8.20
CA LEU A 76 2.77 -14.64 -6.75
C LEU A 76 2.73 -16.07 -6.16
N PRO A 77 3.34 -16.28 -4.99
CA PRO A 77 3.34 -17.57 -4.31
C PRO A 77 1.94 -17.91 -3.79
N LYS A 78 1.78 -19.11 -3.23
CA LYS A 78 0.51 -19.49 -2.59
C LYS A 78 0.20 -18.69 -1.34
N LYS A 79 1.24 -18.20 -0.64
CA LYS A 79 1.12 -17.43 0.59
C LYS A 79 2.15 -16.32 0.64
N ILE A 80 1.73 -15.19 1.19
CA ILE A 80 2.57 -14.07 1.60
C ILE A 80 2.13 -13.76 3.03
N GLU A 81 2.76 -14.38 4.02
CA GLU A 81 2.36 -14.26 5.42
C GLU A 81 2.85 -12.93 6.02
N TRP A 82 1.98 -12.22 6.73
CA TRP A 82 2.30 -10.92 7.36
C TRP A 82 3.41 -10.98 8.41
N GLY A 83 3.57 -12.14 9.06
CA GLY A 83 4.60 -12.37 10.08
C GLY A 83 6.02 -12.24 9.55
N GLU A 84 6.23 -12.54 8.27
CA GLU A 84 7.51 -12.37 7.59
C GLU A 84 7.71 -10.89 7.24
N LEU A 85 8.70 -10.23 7.85
CA LEU A 85 8.88 -8.78 7.69
C LEU A 85 9.07 -8.36 6.23
N LEU A 86 9.79 -9.17 5.45
CA LEU A 86 10.07 -8.92 4.03
C LEU A 86 8.82 -9.00 3.15
N ASN A 87 7.75 -9.64 3.62
CA ASN A 87 6.49 -9.74 2.89
C ASN A 87 5.63 -8.47 2.99
N ARG A 88 5.85 -7.65 4.02
CA ARG A 88 4.98 -6.51 4.32
C ARG A 88 4.90 -5.49 3.20
N PRO A 89 5.99 -5.13 2.48
CA PRO A 89 5.91 -4.23 1.34
C PRO A 89 5.02 -4.76 0.22
N TYR A 90 5.00 -6.06 -0.03
CA TYR A 90 4.15 -6.70 -1.06
C TYR A 90 2.67 -6.56 -0.70
N LEU A 91 2.36 -6.88 0.56
CA LEU A 91 1.00 -6.78 1.10
C LEU A 91 0.52 -5.33 1.20
N ARG A 92 1.40 -4.38 1.52
CA ARG A 92 1.10 -2.94 1.50
C ARG A 92 0.84 -2.43 0.09
N ALA A 93 1.59 -2.89 -0.90
CA ALA A 93 1.38 -2.52 -2.30
C ALA A 93 -0.01 -2.95 -2.79
N MET A 94 -0.41 -4.19 -2.48
CA MET A 94 -1.75 -4.70 -2.81
C MET A 94 -2.85 -3.94 -2.06
N HIS A 95 -2.66 -3.70 -0.76
CA HIS A 95 -3.64 -2.98 0.07
C HIS A 95 -3.92 -1.57 -0.46
N GLY A 96 -2.86 -0.79 -0.67
CA GLY A 96 -2.97 0.56 -1.19
C GLY A 96 -3.54 0.60 -2.61
N LEU A 97 -3.21 -0.38 -3.46
CA LEU A 97 -3.83 -0.53 -4.78
C LEU A 97 -5.34 -0.74 -4.67
N GLY A 98 -5.78 -1.68 -3.83
CA GLY A 98 -7.20 -1.96 -3.63
C GLY A 98 -7.99 -0.75 -3.14
N LEU A 99 -7.48 -0.04 -2.12
CA LEU A 99 -8.10 1.19 -1.61
C LEU A 99 -8.16 2.27 -2.69
N THR A 100 -7.08 2.45 -3.46
CA THR A 100 -7.03 3.45 -4.53
C THR A 100 -8.01 3.12 -5.65
N LEU A 101 -8.12 1.85 -6.04
CA LEU A 101 -9.06 1.40 -7.08
C LEU A 101 -10.51 1.63 -6.63
N TRP A 102 -10.83 1.38 -5.36
CA TRP A 102 -12.15 1.68 -4.82
C TRP A 102 -12.46 3.18 -4.88
N GLY A 103 -11.54 4.05 -4.45
CA GLY A 103 -11.72 5.51 -4.57
C GLY A 103 -11.84 6.01 -6.01
N LEU A 104 -11.30 5.28 -6.99
CA LEU A 104 -11.46 5.55 -8.43
C LEU A 104 -12.74 4.95 -9.02
N ASP A 105 -13.65 4.43 -8.19
CA ASP A 105 -14.89 3.73 -8.58
C ASP A 105 -14.66 2.44 -9.39
N LYS A 106 -13.45 1.88 -9.34
CA LYS A 106 -13.09 0.59 -9.96
C LYS A 106 -13.33 -0.57 -8.99
N LYS A 107 -14.57 -0.70 -8.53
CA LYS A 107 -14.94 -1.59 -7.41
C LYS A 107 -14.64 -3.06 -7.69
N ASP A 108 -14.86 -3.53 -8.91
CA ASP A 108 -14.58 -4.93 -9.28
C ASP A 108 -13.08 -5.25 -9.22
N GLU A 109 -12.23 -4.35 -9.75
CA GLU A 109 -10.77 -4.50 -9.67
C GLU A 109 -10.28 -4.47 -8.21
N ALA A 110 -10.86 -3.58 -7.38
CA ALA A 110 -10.53 -3.51 -5.96
C ALA A 110 -10.89 -4.82 -5.23
N LEU A 111 -12.10 -5.37 -5.45
CA LEU A 111 -12.54 -6.64 -4.87
C LEU A 111 -11.68 -7.82 -5.33
N GLU A 112 -11.18 -7.81 -6.57
CA GLU A 112 -10.24 -8.82 -7.05
C GLU A 112 -8.93 -8.77 -6.26
N ILE A 113 -8.33 -7.58 -6.11
CA ILE A 113 -7.09 -7.39 -5.33
C ILE A 113 -7.28 -7.83 -3.88
N PHE A 114 -8.36 -7.39 -3.22
CA PHE A 114 -8.66 -7.78 -1.85
C PHE A 114 -8.93 -9.29 -1.71
N GLY A 115 -9.63 -9.90 -2.67
CA GLY A 115 -9.83 -11.34 -2.72
C GLY A 115 -8.51 -12.11 -2.87
N MET A 116 -7.56 -11.59 -3.66
CA MET A 116 -6.21 -12.15 -3.76
C MET A 116 -5.45 -12.01 -2.44
N MET A 117 -5.54 -10.87 -1.76
CA MET A 117 -4.90 -10.68 -0.45
C MET A 117 -5.38 -11.71 0.58
N LEU A 118 -6.68 -12.03 0.62
CA LEU A 118 -7.21 -13.07 1.52
C LEU A 118 -6.71 -14.48 1.18
N LYS A 119 -6.42 -14.77 -0.10
CA LYS A 119 -5.80 -16.05 -0.49
C LYS A 119 -4.34 -16.12 -0.04
N LEU A 120 -3.60 -15.02 -0.21
CA LEU A 120 -2.16 -14.93 0.12
C LEU A 120 -1.92 -14.85 1.63
N ASN A 121 -2.77 -14.13 2.34
CA ASN A 121 -2.69 -13.89 3.78
C ASN A 121 -4.04 -14.22 4.47
N PRO A 122 -4.38 -15.51 4.67
CA PRO A 122 -5.71 -15.92 5.15
C PRO A 122 -6.01 -15.51 6.60
N LYS A 123 -4.97 -15.21 7.39
CA LYS A 123 -5.12 -14.67 8.76
C LYS A 123 -5.62 -13.23 8.77
N ASP A 124 -5.59 -12.55 7.63
CA ASP A 124 -6.15 -11.22 7.42
C ASP A 124 -5.67 -10.18 8.43
N ASN A 125 -4.35 -10.15 8.64
CA ASN A 125 -3.72 -9.17 9.54
C ASN A 125 -3.96 -7.71 9.14
N GLN A 126 -4.43 -7.47 7.91
CA GLN A 126 -4.67 -6.13 7.35
C GLN A 126 -6.15 -5.74 7.36
N GLY A 127 -7.04 -6.57 7.89
CA GLY A 127 -8.47 -6.23 8.00
C GLY A 127 -9.22 -6.17 6.67
N ILE A 128 -8.76 -6.89 5.64
CA ILE A 128 -9.34 -6.90 4.30
C ILE A 128 -10.80 -7.38 4.31
N ARG A 129 -11.19 -8.26 5.24
CA ARG A 129 -12.60 -8.66 5.38
C ARG A 129 -13.52 -7.49 5.75
N PHE A 130 -13.05 -6.53 6.55
CA PHE A 130 -13.83 -5.34 6.92
C PHE A 130 -14.02 -4.43 5.71
N ILE A 131 -12.97 -4.20 4.93
CA ILE A 131 -13.03 -3.43 3.68
C ILE A 131 -14.01 -4.06 2.69
N ILE A 132 -13.90 -5.38 2.44
CA ILE A 132 -14.84 -6.08 1.55
C ILE A 132 -16.28 -5.98 2.08
N SER A 133 -16.49 -6.06 3.40
CA SER A 133 -17.81 -5.94 4.01
C SER A 133 -18.40 -4.54 3.79
N ALA A 134 -17.62 -3.49 4.02
CA ALA A 134 -18.00 -2.10 3.76
C ALA A 134 -18.41 -1.89 2.30
N MET A 135 -17.55 -2.30 1.36
CA MET A 135 -17.83 -2.22 -0.08
C MET A 135 -19.12 -2.93 -0.47
N LYS A 136 -19.39 -4.13 0.09
CA LYS A 136 -20.61 -4.91 -0.20
C LYS A 136 -21.85 -4.35 0.47
N ALA A 137 -21.70 -3.67 1.62
CA ALA A 137 -22.77 -2.97 2.29
C ALA A 137 -23.17 -1.67 1.56
N GLY A 138 -22.40 -1.26 0.55
CA GLY A 138 -22.66 -0.07 -0.24
C GLY A 138 -22.05 1.21 0.34
N GLU A 139 -21.15 1.08 1.32
CA GLU A 139 -20.37 2.21 1.85
C GLU A 139 -19.53 2.84 0.72
N THR A 140 -19.38 4.15 0.77
CA THR A 140 -18.50 4.89 -0.15
C THR A 140 -17.06 4.84 0.33
N TRP A 141 -16.11 5.08 -0.59
CA TRP A 141 -14.70 5.15 -0.22
C TRP A 141 -14.44 6.31 0.76
N GLU A 142 -15.11 7.44 0.55
CA GLU A 142 -14.99 8.62 1.39
C GLU A 142 -15.47 8.37 2.83
N GLU A 143 -16.64 7.74 3.00
CA GLU A 143 -17.17 7.35 4.31
C GLU A 143 -16.19 6.42 5.04
N PHE A 144 -15.73 5.38 4.34
CA PHE A 144 -14.81 4.41 4.90
C PHE A 144 -13.49 5.05 5.34
N MET A 145 -12.89 5.89 4.50
CA MET A 145 -11.61 6.55 4.81
C MET A 145 -11.73 7.59 5.91
N GLU A 146 -12.89 8.23 6.07
CA GLU A 146 -13.16 9.14 7.17
C GLU A 146 -13.24 8.39 8.51
N GLU A 147 -13.87 7.22 8.53
CA GLU A 147 -13.93 6.38 9.73
C GLU A 147 -12.55 5.82 10.11
N GLU A 148 -11.77 5.34 9.14
CA GLU A 148 -10.39 4.90 9.37
C GLU A 148 -9.55 6.01 10.01
N LYS A 149 -9.65 7.25 9.52
CA LYS A 149 -8.94 8.40 10.10
C LYS A 149 -9.33 8.68 11.55
N LYS A 150 -10.61 8.51 11.91
CA LYS A 150 -11.06 8.68 13.31
C LYS A 150 -10.52 7.58 14.21
N SER A 151 -10.42 6.34 13.71
CA SER A 151 -9.91 5.21 14.49
C SER A 151 -8.41 5.30 14.82
N MET A 152 -7.67 6.15 14.10
CA MET A 152 -6.22 6.35 14.25
C MET A 152 -5.84 7.54 15.17
N ASN A 153 -6.81 8.37 15.57
CA ASN A 153 -6.62 9.52 16.47
C ASN A 153 -7.18 9.23 17.87
#